data_AF-A0ABD6APB3-F1
#
_entry.id   AF-A0ABD6APB3-F1
#
_cell.length_a   1.000
_cell.length_b   1.000
_cell.length_c   1.000
_cell.angle_alpha   90.00
_cell.angle_beta   90.00
_cell.angle_gamma   90.00
#
_symmetry.space_group_name_H-M   'P 1'
#
loop_
_entity.id
_entity.type
_entity.pdbx_description
1 polymer ?
#
loop_
_entity_poly.entity_id
_entity_poly.type
_entity_poly.pdbx_seq_one_letter_code
_entity_poly.pdbx_strand_id
1 'polypeptide(L)' 'MYKETVKAVAEAHDIGATFRPHPFPELPGTDCHIHLSVWQDDENVLYDPDLTVGTH' A
#
# COMPACT_ATOMS: atom_id res chain seq x y z
N MET A 1 0.18 13.92 -2.45
CA MET A 1 -0.42 14.42 -1.21
C MET A 1 0.13 13.66 0.00
N TYR A 2 -0.19 12.36 0.20
CA TYR A 2 0.23 11.59 1.39
C TYR A 2 1.70 11.71 1.80
N LYS A 3 2.65 11.37 0.90
CA LYS A 3 4.09 11.41 1.22
C LYS A 3 4.56 12.81 1.65
N GLU A 4 4.03 13.84 1.00
CA GLU A 4 4.39 15.23 1.28
C GLU A 4 3.77 15.72 2.60
N THR A 5 2.54 15.32 2.91
CA THR A 5 1.93 15.59 4.23
C THR A 5 2.73 14.97 5.36
N VAL A 6 3.12 13.70 5.22
CA VAL A 6 3.92 13.01 6.25
C VAL A 6 5.28 13.69 6.45
N LYS A 7 5.96 14.06 5.36
CA LYS A 7 7.22 14.80 5.45
C LYS A 7 7.04 16.16 6.15
N ALA A 8 6.03 16.93 5.76
CA ALA A 8 5.78 18.25 6.35
C ALA A 8 5.48 18.18 7.86
N VAL A 9 4.72 17.18 8.31
CA VAL A 9 4.47 16.97 9.74
C VAL A 9 5.75 16.56 10.47
N ALA A 10 6.56 15.67 9.88
CA ALA A 10 7.83 15.25 10.48
C ALA A 10 8.80 16.44 10.63
N GLU A 11 8.94 17.24 9.58
CA GLU A 11 9.77 18.45 9.59
C GLU A 11 9.31 19.47 10.64
N ALA A 12 8.00 19.65 10.83
CA ALA A 12 7.46 20.53 11.87
C ALA A 12 7.77 20.08 13.31
N HIS A 13 8.21 18.84 13.50
CA HIS A 13 8.62 18.26 14.77
C HIS A 13 10.13 17.94 14.83
N ASP A 14 10.93 18.54 13.93
CA ASP A 14 12.39 18.37 13.86
C ASP A 14 12.83 16.89 13.68
N ILE A 15 11.98 16.05 13.07
CA ILE A 15 12.25 14.65 12.77
C ILE A 15 12.18 14.37 11.27
N GLY A 16 12.94 13.38 10.80
CA GLY A 16 12.93 12.96 9.39
C GLY A 16 12.00 11.78 9.13
N ALA A 17 11.30 11.80 7.99
CA ALA A 17 10.54 10.65 7.47
C ALA A 17 11.08 10.19 6.11
N THR A 18 11.12 8.87 5.87
CA THR A 18 11.60 8.28 4.61
C THR A 18 10.64 7.23 4.08
N PHE A 19 10.48 7.19 2.76
CA PHE A 19 9.69 6.19 2.01
C PHE A 19 10.57 5.38 1.06
N ARG A 20 11.86 5.28 1.36
CA ARG A 20 12.79 4.45 0.59
C ARG A 20 12.47 2.97 0.85
N PRO A 21 12.48 2.10 -0.19
CA PRO A 21 12.11 0.69 -0.02
C PRO A 21 12.90 -0.06 1.05
N HIS A 22 14.20 0.24 1.21
CA HIS A 22 15.04 -0.34 2.25
C HIS A 22 16.02 0.72 2.78
N PRO A 23 15.63 1.53 3.77
CA PRO A 23 16.45 2.65 4.23
C PRO A 23 17.57 2.23 5.18
N PHE A 24 17.43 1.10 5.88
CA PHE A 24 18.38 0.62 6.87
C PHE A 24 18.68 -0.87 6.65
N PRO A 25 19.95 -1.28 6.53
CA PRO A 25 20.30 -2.66 6.19
C PRO A 25 19.73 -3.73 7.12
N GLU A 26 19.63 -3.41 8.42
CA GLU A 26 19.25 -4.34 9.49
C GLU A 26 17.75 -4.33 9.82
N LEU A 27 16.97 -3.40 9.23
CA LEU A 27 15.55 -3.26 9.51
C LEU A 27 14.71 -3.69 8.31
N PRO A 28 13.47 -4.16 8.51
CA PRO A 28 12.54 -4.41 7.41
C PRO A 28 12.31 -3.15 6.56
N GLY A 29 12.14 -3.37 5.25
CA GLY A 29 11.85 -2.32 4.28
C GLY A 29 10.43 -1.76 4.35
N THR A 30 10.18 -0.71 3.57
CA THR A 30 8.84 -0.14 3.36
C THR A 30 8.27 -0.64 2.04
N ASP A 31 7.02 -1.08 2.02
CA ASP A 31 6.31 -1.47 0.80
C ASP A 31 5.11 -0.54 0.50
N CYS A 32 4.55 -0.66 -0.69
CA CYS A 32 3.39 0.07 -1.17
C CYS A 32 2.38 -0.90 -1.77
N HIS A 33 1.60 -1.58 -0.92
CA HIS A 33 0.55 -2.49 -1.37
C HIS A 33 -0.51 -1.73 -2.18
N ILE A 34 -0.84 -2.26 -3.37
CA ILE A 34 -1.88 -1.72 -4.23
C ILE A 34 -2.99 -2.76 -4.35
N HIS A 35 -4.15 -2.44 -3.80
CA HIS A 35 -5.36 -3.23 -4.00
C HIS A 35 -6.07 -2.73 -5.26
N LEU A 36 -6.26 -3.64 -6.22
CA LEU A 36 -6.93 -3.35 -7.49
C LEU A 36 -8.27 -4.08 -7.53
N SER A 37 -9.31 -3.43 -8.05
CA SER A 37 -10.61 -4.04 -8.31
C SER A 37 -11.15 -3.56 -9.64
N VAL A 38 -11.90 -4.42 -10.33
CA VAL A 38 -12.54 -4.10 -11.61
C VAL A 38 -14.04 -4.13 -11.39
N TRP A 39 -14.72 -3.12 -11.92
CA TRP A 39 -16.16 -2.92 -11.72
C TRP A 39 -16.84 -2.68 -13.07
N GLN A 40 -18.05 -3.22 -13.21
CA GLN A 40 -18.94 -2.98 -14.34
C GLN A 40 -20.36 -2.88 -13.81
N ASP A 41 -21.10 -1.83 -14.21
CA ASP A 41 -22.50 -1.62 -13.82
C ASP A 41 -22.73 -1.74 -12.30
N ASP A 42 -21.83 -1.13 -11.51
CA ASP A 42 -21.80 -1.15 -10.03
C ASP A 42 -21.56 -2.53 -9.38
N GLU A 43 -21.12 -3.54 -10.15
CA GLU A 43 -20.75 -4.86 -9.65
C GLU A 43 -19.25 -5.14 -9.79
N ASN A 44 -18.65 -5.75 -8.76
CA ASN A 44 -17.24 -6.16 -8.79
C ASN A 44 -17.09 -7.47 -9.56
N VAL A 45 -16.43 -7.42 -10.71
CA VAL A 45 -16.31 -8.58 -11.62
C VAL A 45 -15.25 -9.60 -11.18
N LEU A 46 -14.44 -9.27 -10.17
CA LEU A 46 -13.45 -10.18 -9.58
C LEU A 46 -14.02 -10.97 -8.41
N TYR A 47 -15.27 -10.70 -8.02
CA TYR A 47 -15.94 -11.45 -6.95
C TYR A 47 -16.51 -12.76 -7.51
N ASP A 48 -16.04 -13.88 -6.97
CA ASP A 48 -16.56 -15.22 -7.27
C ASP A 48 -16.91 -15.94 -5.95
N PRO A 49 -18.20 -16.14 -5.65
CA PRO A 49 -18.64 -16.83 -4.44
C PRO A 49 -18.38 -18.35 -4.47
N ASP A 50 -18.16 -18.95 -5.65
CA ASP A 50 -17.95 -20.38 -5.83
C ASP A 50 -16.46 -20.74 -5.97
N LEU A 51 -15.56 -19.75 -5.81
CA LEU A 51 -14.12 -19.97 -5.88
C LEU A 51 -13.63 -20.86 -4.72
N THR A 52 -13.50 -22.15 -4.98
CA THR A 52 -12.79 -23.08 -4.09
C THR A 52 -11.31 -22.78 -4.14
N VAL A 53 -10.76 -22.24 -3.05
CA VAL A 53 -9.32 -21.94 -2.94
C VAL A 53 -8.54 -23.26 -2.96
N GLY A 54 -7.98 -23.61 -4.12
CA GLY A 54 -6.96 -24.66 -4.28
C GLY A 54 -7.41 -25.94 -4.97
N THR A 55 -7.38 -25.97 -6.30
CA THR A 55 -6.78 -27.08 -7.07
C THR A 55 -6.46 -26.60 -8.49
N HIS A 56 -5.21 -26.24 -8.74
CA HIS A 56 -4.49 -26.44 -10.00
C HIS A 56 -3.09 -26.91 -9.61
#